data_AF-A0A842R1A7-F1
#
_entry.id   AF-A0A842R1A7-F1
#
_cell.length_a   1.000
_cell.length_b   1.000
_cell.length_c   1.000
_cell.angle_alpha   90.00
_cell.angle_beta   90.00
_cell.angle_gamma   90.00
#
_symmetry.space_group_name_H-M   'P 1'
#
loop_
_entity.id
_entity.type
_entity.pdbx_description
1 polymer ?
#
loop_
_entity_poly.entity_id
_entity_poly.type
_entity_poly.pdbx_seq_one_letter_code
_entity_poly.pdbx_strand_id
1 'polypeptide(L)'
;MASPWHEHEIGILLSYPDREEVGKASLGLATIARAASIPGTFIDYLFLDDGKNAFGNPRSTMTGAPPRVFSIIGFNCSFEMNYPNIVDLLHG
;
A
#
# COMPACT_ATOMS: atom_id res chain seq x y z
N MET A 1 6.61 -2.36 -17.32
CA MET A 1 5.89 -3.56 -16.84
C MET A 1 6.41 -3.85 -15.45
N ALA A 2 5.57 -3.72 -14.42
CA ALA A 2 5.94 -4.16 -13.07
C ALA A 2 6.08 -5.69 -13.08
N SER A 3 7.14 -6.21 -12.44
CA SER A 3 7.36 -7.67 -12.35
C SER A 3 6.19 -8.29 -11.57
N PRO A 4 5.58 -9.39 -12.05
CA PRO A 4 4.55 -10.08 -11.29
C PRO A 4 5.16 -10.63 -10.00
N TRP A 5 4.46 -10.43 -8.87
CA TRP A 5 4.82 -11.05 -7.60
C TRP A 5 4.87 -12.57 -7.75
N HIS A 6 5.88 -13.20 -7.16
CA HIS A 6 6.00 -14.65 -7.10
C HIS A 6 5.78 -15.17 -5.68
N GLU A 7 5.10 -16.31 -5.55
CA GLU A 7 4.81 -16.99 -4.27
C GLU A 7 6.04 -17.19 -3.37
N HIS A 8 7.23 -17.28 -3.96
CA HIS A 8 8.48 -17.47 -3.23
C HIS A 8 9.03 -16.19 -2.59
N GLU A 9 8.42 -15.03 -2.84
CA GLU A 9 8.81 -13.74 -2.29
C GLU A 9 7.91 -13.35 -1.12
N ILE A 10 8.49 -12.77 -0.07
CA ILE A 10 7.74 -12.13 1.02
C ILE A 10 7.08 -10.88 0.46
N GLY A 11 5.76 -10.93 0.25
CA GLY A 11 4.97 -9.77 -0.18
C GLY A 11 4.78 -8.78 0.97
N ILE A 12 5.23 -7.55 0.76
CA ILE A 12 5.09 -6.44 1.70
C ILE A 12 4.24 -5.36 1.03
N LEU A 13 3.10 -5.06 1.64
CA LEU A 13 2.23 -3.99 1.21
C LEU A 13 2.45 -2.76 2.09
N LEU A 14 2.99 -1.69 1.50
CA LEU A 14 3.23 -0.42 2.18
C LEU A 14 2.09 0.55 1.90
N SER A 15 1.37 0.93 2.95
CA SER A 15 0.17 1.74 2.85
C SER A 15 0.37 3.11 3.47
N TYR A 16 -0.19 4.13 2.83
CA TYR A 16 -0.36 5.45 3.40
C TYR A 16 -1.87 5.74 3.40
N PRO A 17 -2.55 5.86 4.57
CA PRO A 17 -4.01 6.04 4.65
C PRO A 17 -4.47 7.45 4.25
N ASP A 18 -4.11 7.85 3.05
CA ASP A 18 -4.44 9.10 2.38
C ASP A 18 -4.35 8.84 0.87
N ARG A 19 -4.62 9.89 0.11
CA ARG A 19 -4.50 9.98 -1.34
C ARG A 19 -3.13 9.57 -1.84
N GLU A 20 -3.11 9.03 -3.05
CA GLU A 20 -1.88 8.52 -3.68
C GLU A 20 -0.81 9.61 -3.82
N GLU A 21 -1.22 10.83 -4.20
CA GLU A 21 -0.31 11.98 -4.31
C GLU A 21 0.40 12.27 -2.99
N VAL A 22 -0.33 12.25 -1.87
CA VAL A 22 0.21 12.51 -0.53
C VAL A 22 1.11 11.35 -0.10
N GLY A 23 0.66 10.12 -0.30
CA GLY A 23 1.40 8.92 0.08
C GLY A 23 2.73 8.78 -0.67
N LYS A 24 2.76 9.09 -1.97
CA LYS A 24 4.00 9.09 -2.78
C LYS A 24 4.99 10.18 -2.38
N ALA A 25 4.52 11.28 -1.82
CA ALA A 25 5.37 12.34 -1.27
C ALA A 25 5.97 11.98 0.11
N SER A 26 5.53 10.88 0.74
CA SER A 26 5.99 10.49 2.07
C SER A 26 7.43 9.95 2.04
N LEU A 27 8.37 10.75 2.56
CA LEU A 27 9.76 10.31 2.76
C LEU A 27 9.85 9.12 3.71
N GLY A 28 8.98 9.05 4.72
CA GLY A 28 8.92 7.91 5.64
C GLY A 28 8.57 6.61 4.91
N LEU A 29 7.59 6.66 4.00
CA LEU A 29 7.20 5.49 3.20
C LEU A 29 8.33 5.07 2.25
N ALA A 30 8.97 6.04 1.58
CA ALA A 30 10.11 5.78 0.71
C ALA A 30 11.31 5.18 1.47
N THR A 31 11.55 5.64 2.71
CA THR A 31 12.63 5.14 3.57
C THR A 31 12.37 3.68 3.97
N ILE A 32 11.15 3.35 4.38
CA ILE A 32 10.76 1.98 4.72
C ILE A 32 10.86 1.09 3.48
N ALA A 33 10.35 1.53 2.33
CA ALA A 33 10.44 0.78 1.08
C ALA A 33 11.90 0.46 0.73
N ARG A 34 12.80 1.45 0.87
CA ARG A 34 14.22 1.25 0.60
C ARG A 34 14.86 0.26 1.56
N ALA A 35 14.55 0.35 2.86
CA ALA A 35 15.09 -0.55 3.88
C ALA A 35 14.56 -1.99 3.74
N ALA A 36 13.29 -2.13 3.35
CA ALA A 36 12.64 -3.42 3.14
C ALA A 36 12.98 -4.06 1.79
N SER A 37 13.60 -3.32 0.85
CA SER A 37 14.01 -3.83 -0.48
C SER A 37 15.24 -4.73 -0.38
N ILE A 38 15.07 -5.92 0.18
CA ILE A 38 16.11 -6.95 0.32
C ILE A 38 15.82 -8.14 -0.61
N PRO A 39 16.80 -9.03 -0.89
CA PRO A 39 16.54 -10.20 -1.72
C PRO A 39 15.40 -11.07 -1.16
N GLY A 40 14.46 -11.45 -2.02
CA GLY A 40 13.31 -12.28 -1.66
C GLY A 40 12.11 -11.51 -1.11
N THR A 41 12.11 -10.17 -1.15
CA THR A 41 10.92 -9.37 -0.83
C THR A 41 10.33 -8.74 -2.08
N PHE A 42 9.00 -8.70 -2.16
CA PHE A 42 8.27 -7.93 -3.13
C PHE A 42 7.53 -6.81 -2.40
N ILE A 43 7.70 -5.57 -2.87
CA ILE A 43 7.06 -4.40 -2.26
C ILE A 43 6.04 -3.84 -3.24
N ASP A 44 4.83 -3.65 -2.73
CA ASP A 44 3.77 -2.93 -3.41
C ASP A 44 3.17 -1.86 -2.51
N TYR A 45 2.32 -1.01 -3.07
CA TYR A 45 1.74 0.12 -2.38
C TYR A 45 0.23 0.11 -2.43
N LEU A 46 -0.37 0.65 -1.37
CA LEU A 46 -1.81 0.83 -1.23
C LEU A 46 -2.12 2.26 -0.74
N PHE A 47 -2.98 2.95 -1.48
CA PHE A 47 -3.38 4.34 -1.21
C PHE A 47 -4.89 4.51 -1.43
N LEU A 48 -5.48 5.50 -0.76
CA LEU A 48 -6.88 5.87 -1.00
C LEU A 48 -7.08 6.46 -2.39
N ASP A 49 -8.32 6.39 -2.89
CA ASP A 49 -8.69 6.99 -4.16
C ASP A 49 -8.74 8.51 -4.14
N ASP A 50 -8.20 9.10 -5.20
CA ASP A 50 -8.29 10.52 -5.50
C ASP A 50 -9.60 10.84 -6.25
N GLY A 51 -10.32 9.82 -6.73
CA GLY A 51 -11.54 9.90 -7.52
C GLY A 51 -12.85 9.94 -6.72
N LYS A 52 -13.91 10.46 -7.36
CA LYS A 52 -15.28 10.63 -6.81
C LYS A 52 -15.99 9.31 -6.43
N ASN A 53 -15.41 8.15 -6.76
CA ASN A 53 -15.96 6.82 -6.53
C ASN A 53 -15.25 6.06 -5.39
N ALA A 54 -14.68 6.78 -4.42
CA ALA A 54 -14.01 6.19 -3.25
C ALA A 54 -14.91 5.27 -2.39
N PHE A 55 -16.23 5.26 -2.63
CA PHE A 55 -17.15 4.33 -1.98
C PHE A 55 -17.37 3.10 -2.87
N GLY A 56 -16.73 1.98 -2.53
CA GLY A 56 -17.22 0.64 -2.87
C GLY A 56 -16.47 -0.15 -3.93
N ASN A 57 -15.24 0.21 -4.31
CA ASN A 57 -14.40 -0.67 -5.12
C ASN A 57 -13.06 -0.99 -4.44
N PRO A 58 -12.65 -2.28 -4.43
CA PRO A 58 -11.31 -2.67 -4.05
C PRO A 58 -10.30 -1.94 -4.89
N ARG A 59 -9.54 -1.03 -4.28
CA ARG A 59 -8.28 -0.63 -4.87
C ARG A 59 -7.32 -1.79 -4.70
N SER A 60 -7.24 -2.59 -5.76
CA SER A 60 -6.09 -3.43 -6.01
C SER A 60 -4.82 -2.58 -5.85
N THR A 61 -3.76 -3.17 -5.33
CA THR A 61 -2.47 -2.48 -5.12
C THR A 61 -1.93 -1.84 -6.41
N MET A 62 -0.82 -1.09 -6.37
CA MET A 62 -0.26 -0.49 -7.59
C MET A 62 0.04 -1.52 -8.69
N THR A 63 0.25 -2.80 -8.35
CA THR A 63 0.40 -3.90 -9.32
C THR A 63 -0.88 -4.67 -9.65
N GLY A 64 -2.01 -4.34 -9.03
CA GLY A 64 -3.30 -4.98 -9.27
C GLY A 64 -3.56 -6.22 -8.40
N ALA A 65 -2.67 -6.53 -7.45
CA ALA A 65 -2.85 -7.66 -6.54
C ALA A 65 -3.86 -7.32 -5.42
N PRO A 66 -4.63 -8.29 -4.91
CA PRO A 66 -5.50 -8.05 -3.76
C PRO A 66 -4.68 -8.02 -2.45
N PRO A 67 -4.96 -7.12 -1.48
CA PRO A 67 -4.17 -6.99 -0.25
C PRO A 67 -3.96 -8.29 0.54
N ARG A 68 -4.95 -9.21 0.49
CA ARG A 68 -4.90 -10.51 1.19
C ARG A 68 -3.78 -11.46 0.74
N VAL A 69 -3.11 -11.20 -0.39
CA VAL A 69 -2.00 -12.05 -0.86
C VAL A 69 -0.65 -11.64 -0.29
N PHE A 70 -0.56 -10.47 0.35
CA PHE A 70 0.67 -9.98 0.94
C PHE A 70 0.87 -10.57 2.35
N SER A 71 2.11 -10.95 2.65
CA SER A 71 2.49 -11.51 3.95
C SER A 71 2.52 -10.47 5.06
N ILE A 72 2.82 -9.21 4.72
CA ILE A 72 2.94 -8.08 5.64
C ILE A 72 2.19 -6.90 5.06
N ILE A 73 1.40 -6.21 5.89
CA ILE A 73 0.80 -4.92 5.55
C ILE A 73 1.28 -3.90 6.59
N GLY A 74 1.98 -2.86 6.13
CA GLY A 74 2.45 -1.76 6.95
C GLY A 74 1.66 -0.49 6.69
N PHE A 75 1.24 0.21 7.75
CA PHE A 75 0.54 1.49 7.65
C PHE A 75 1.43 2.61 8.17
N ASN A 76 1.80 3.54 7.28
CA ASN A 76 2.46 4.78 7.67
C ASN A 76 1.40 5.86 7.93
N CYS A 77 1.12 6.13 9.21
CA CYS A 77 0.15 7.14 9.63
C CYS A 77 0.89 8.37 10.15
N SER A 78 0.95 9.44 9.36
CA SER A 78 1.60 10.69 9.77
C SER A 78 0.75 11.51 10.75
N PHE A 79 -0.57 11.32 10.75
CA PHE A 79 -1.51 12.04 11.60
C PHE A 79 -2.56 11.09 12.19
N GLU A 80 -3.09 11.40 13.36
CA GLU A 80 -4.16 10.61 13.99
C GLU A 80 -5.44 10.57 13.13
N MET A 81 -5.67 11.61 12.33
CA MET A 81 -6.80 11.64 11.40
C MET A 81 -6.71 10.57 10.29
N ASN A 82 -5.56 9.92 10.10
CA ASN A 82 -5.39 8.82 9.15
C ASN A 82 -5.93 7.48 9.69
N TYR A 83 -6.24 7.34 10.99
CA TYR A 83 -6.67 6.04 11.54
C TYR A 83 -7.98 5.51 10.95
N PRO A 84 -9.04 6.31 10.77
CA PRO A 84 -10.28 5.82 10.17
C PRO A 84 -10.06 5.29 8.74
N ASN A 85 -9.17 5.94 7.99
CA ASN A 85 -8.86 5.60 6.61
C ASN A 85 -8.18 4.22 6.44
N ILE A 86 -7.62 3.64 7.51
CA ILE A 86 -7.07 2.29 7.49
C ILE A 86 -8.16 1.26 7.19
N VAL A 87 -9.34 1.46 7.77
CA VAL A 87 -10.48 0.56 7.55
C VAL A 87 -10.95 0.66 6.10
N ASP A 88 -11.02 1.87 5.56
CA ASP A 88 -11.40 2.12 4.17
C ASP A 88 -10.41 1.50 3.18
N LEU A 89 -9.10 1.52 3.50
CA LEU A 89 -8.07 0.86 2.71
C LEU A 89 -8.22 -0.68 2.66
N LEU A 90 -8.69 -1.30 3.74
CA LEU A 90 -8.79 -2.77 3.86
C LEU A 90 -10.15 -3.34 3.45
N HIS A 91 -11.20 -2.51 3.49
CA HIS A 91 -12.55 -2.89 3.07
C HIS A 91 -12.83 -2.64 1.59
N GLY A 92 -11.86 -2.06 0.88
CA GLY A 92 -11.82 -2.06 -0.58
C GLY A 92 -11.94 -3.48 -1.10
#